data_AF-A0A1F7WFD6-F1
#
_entry.id   AF-A0A1F7WFD6-F1
#
_cell.length_a   1.000
_cell.length_b   1.000
_cell.length_c   1.000
_cell.angle_alpha   90.00
_cell.angle_beta   90.00
_cell.angle_gamma   90.00
#
_symmetry.space_group_name_H-M   'P 1'
#
loop_
_entity.id
_entity.type
_entity.pdbx_description
1 polymer ?
#
loop_
_entity_poly.entity_id
_entity_poly.type
_entity_poly.pdbx_seq_one_letter_code
_entity_poly.pdbx_strand_id
1 'polypeptide(L)'
;MEEALRDLDKMMAEEDSVYRLGSETKIERDYGMGMGKMLETIDETIENNVSESQEKVDETMSSAEDQRLSIESILGDSDTSNEDVERVPNRLITPHRSRGSKLLLFIPVLVFVLALLLVAEGVGLFGGVGRRWTSEVLSIISSKFGQSSVQETSQPTERPSFPSVVSINVLVMAGGSEVETIFSSVMSRMIETDVQLQDTFKATGEAFSDDAKSIGVITVVNGTSRDFRFVATTRFLSEDGILFRLKEATDIPANDSVDVSVYADIAGSTGDIGPSRFTIPGLSQELQADIYGISDSLMTGGSGTVVAVSAEDITAAKEDLLDRLRVEAIDNFSLMVDEGERIAGDLITSQELEVMEPEVGTPGATFSLEVSAEFKTLVVPEKEIISLLQARMEELLLDDSDSSSFEVSEPLYAVEAYDTIGERAELRAESSVRPL
;
A
#
# COMPACT_ATOMS: atom_id res chain seq x y z
N MET A 1 -0.22 58.29 16.80
CA MET A 1 -1.10 57.25 16.20
C MET A 1 -0.71 57.03 14.76
N GLU A 2 -0.90 58.01 13.87
CA GLU A 2 -0.43 57.97 12.47
C GLU A 2 1.07 57.65 12.36
N GLU A 3 1.90 58.27 13.20
CA GLU A 3 3.34 57.98 13.33
C GLU A 3 3.66 56.54 13.80
N ALA A 4 2.82 55.96 14.66
CA ALA A 4 2.97 54.58 15.13
C ALA A 4 2.48 53.54 14.12
N LEU A 5 1.50 53.88 13.28
CA LEU A 5 1.13 53.09 12.10
C LEU A 5 2.25 53.14 11.04
N ARG A 6 2.94 54.26 10.93
CA ARG A 6 4.06 54.43 9.99
C ARG A 6 5.30 53.62 10.39
N ASP A 7 5.59 53.51 11.68
CA ASP A 7 6.61 52.58 12.16
C ASP A 7 6.14 51.11 12.07
N LEU A 8 4.84 50.82 12.21
CA LEU A 8 4.30 49.47 11.99
C LEU A 8 4.44 49.02 10.52
N ASP A 9 4.06 49.85 9.55
CA ASP A 9 4.30 49.62 8.11
C ASP A 9 5.79 49.38 7.83
N LYS A 10 6.67 50.13 8.51
CA LYS A 10 8.11 50.04 8.34
C LYS A 10 8.69 48.75 8.93
N MET A 11 8.18 48.30 10.08
CA MET A 11 8.54 47.02 10.68
C MET A 11 8.04 45.85 9.84
N MET A 12 6.80 45.89 9.31
CA MET A 12 6.30 44.87 8.40
C MET A 12 7.12 44.81 7.10
N ALA A 13 7.55 45.97 6.57
CA ALA A 13 8.41 46.04 5.39
C ALA A 13 9.86 45.53 5.64
N GLU A 14 10.37 45.60 6.87
CA GLU A 14 11.63 44.94 7.23
C GLU A 14 11.44 43.43 7.49
N GLU A 15 10.31 43.00 8.05
CA GLU A 15 9.97 41.57 8.25
C GLU A 15 9.82 40.81 6.91
N ASP A 16 9.16 41.43 5.93
CA ASP A 16 9.04 40.92 4.54
C ASP A 16 10.40 40.82 3.83
N SER A 17 11.42 41.55 4.30
CA SER A 17 12.79 41.46 3.77
C SER A 17 13.58 40.27 4.35
N VAL A 18 13.25 39.83 5.57
CA VAL A 18 13.86 38.66 6.22
C VAL A 18 13.28 37.36 5.66
N TYR A 19 11.99 37.33 5.32
CA TYR A 19 11.33 36.16 4.73
C TYR A 19 11.70 35.87 3.27
N ARG A 20 12.61 36.66 2.65
CA ARG A 20 13.17 36.37 1.31
C ARG A 20 14.62 35.88 1.32
N LEU A 21 15.15 35.50 2.50
CA LEU A 21 16.43 34.79 2.64
C LEU A 21 16.23 33.42 3.33
N GLY A 22 15.41 32.56 2.72
CA GLY A 22 15.02 31.27 3.30
C GLY A 22 14.57 30.19 2.30
N SER A 23 14.96 30.30 1.02
CA SER A 23 14.55 29.40 -0.06
C SER A 23 15.71 28.57 -0.63
N GLU A 24 16.51 27.96 0.24
CA GLU A 24 17.54 26.98 -0.15
C GLU A 24 17.77 25.99 1.01
N THR A 25 18.08 24.73 0.68
CA THR A 25 18.38 23.63 1.63
C THR A 25 17.26 23.21 2.61
N LYS A 26 16.21 22.55 2.10
CA LYS A 26 15.59 21.43 2.83
C LYS A 26 16.09 20.14 2.16
N ILE A 27 16.77 19.28 2.93
CA ILE A 27 17.34 18.03 2.40
C ILE A 27 16.25 16.96 2.38
N GLU A 28 15.70 16.71 1.19
CA GLU A 28 15.02 15.45 0.87
C GLU A 28 16.07 14.32 0.93
N ARG A 29 15.71 13.14 1.47
CA ARG A 29 16.59 11.95 1.40
C ARG A 29 16.28 11.15 0.15
N ASP A 30 16.59 11.75 -0.98
CA ASP A 30 16.60 11.05 -2.26
C ASP A 30 17.77 10.05 -2.29
N TYR A 31 17.47 8.77 -2.48
CA TYR A 31 18.45 7.69 -2.47
C TYR A 31 18.75 7.24 -3.91
N GLY A 32 19.77 7.85 -4.50
CA GLY A 32 20.51 7.23 -5.60
C GLY A 32 20.21 7.74 -7.01
N MET A 33 20.61 8.98 -7.32
CA MET A 33 21.12 9.26 -8.67
C MET A 33 22.12 10.42 -8.70
N GLY A 34 23.33 10.17 -9.21
CA GLY A 34 24.39 11.19 -9.13
C GLY A 34 25.66 10.90 -9.94
N MET A 35 25.59 10.96 -11.28
CA MET A 35 26.76 11.30 -12.12
C MET A 35 26.43 11.87 -13.52
N GLY A 36 25.28 12.55 -13.66
CA GLY A 36 24.79 13.07 -14.95
C GLY A 36 25.50 14.32 -15.52
N LYS A 37 26.82 14.49 -15.34
CA LYS A 37 27.61 15.60 -15.96
C LYS A 37 29.07 15.26 -16.27
N MET A 38 29.29 14.35 -17.22
CA MET A 38 30.42 14.38 -18.16
C MET A 38 29.97 13.78 -19.50
N LEU A 39 30.73 14.03 -20.57
CA LEU A 39 30.43 13.63 -21.96
C LEU A 39 29.26 14.37 -22.64
N GLU A 40 29.37 15.69 -22.69
CA GLU A 40 29.09 16.39 -23.96
C GLU A 40 30.32 16.20 -24.88
N THR A 41 30.10 15.99 -26.18
CA THR A 41 31.08 15.67 -27.27
C THR A 41 31.24 14.17 -27.58
N ILE A 42 31.13 13.83 -28.88
CA ILE A 42 31.11 12.48 -29.50
C ILE A 42 29.77 11.75 -29.18
N ASP A 43 28.93 11.35 -30.13
CA ASP A 43 29.10 11.17 -31.59
C ASP A 43 27.98 11.85 -32.40
N GLU A 44 28.34 12.76 -33.31
CA GLU A 44 27.41 13.41 -34.27
C GLU A 44 27.80 13.05 -35.72
N THR A 45 28.10 11.77 -36.01
CA THR A 45 28.49 11.32 -37.37
C THR A 45 27.88 10.00 -37.84
N ILE A 46 26.54 9.84 -37.77
CA ILE A 46 25.81 9.00 -38.73
C ILE A 46 24.67 9.79 -39.37
N GLU A 47 24.94 10.32 -40.57
CA GLU A 47 23.96 11.01 -41.40
C GLU A 47 22.98 10.04 -42.11
N ASN A 48 21.71 10.47 -42.17
CA ASN A 48 20.86 10.47 -43.37
C ASN A 48 20.87 9.23 -44.29
N ASN A 49 19.98 8.26 -44.04
CA ASN A 49 19.37 7.36 -45.03
C ASN A 49 18.23 6.56 -44.36
N VAL A 50 17.00 6.40 -44.89
CA VAL A 50 16.38 6.79 -46.17
C VAL A 50 14.92 7.24 -45.92
N SER A 51 14.38 8.11 -46.79
CA SER A 51 12.98 8.57 -46.78
C SER A 51 12.01 7.60 -47.48
N GLU A 52 10.73 7.72 -47.15
CA GLU A 52 9.54 7.33 -47.94
C GLU A 52 9.33 5.87 -48.38
N SER A 53 8.19 5.32 -47.95
CA SER A 53 7.23 4.67 -48.85
C SER A 53 5.81 4.72 -48.24
N GLN A 54 4.92 5.56 -48.78
CA GLN A 54 3.47 5.46 -48.57
C GLN A 54 2.75 5.23 -49.91
N GLU A 55 2.26 4.01 -50.18
CA GLU A 55 0.91 3.85 -50.75
C GLU A 55 0.30 2.48 -50.28
N LYS A 56 -0.91 2.27 -49.73
CA LYS A 56 -2.28 2.88 -49.67
C LYS A 56 -3.28 2.29 -50.70
N VAL A 57 -4.56 2.13 -50.27
CA VAL A 57 -5.69 1.41 -50.92
C VAL A 57 -5.56 -0.12 -50.72
N ASP A 58 -6.58 -0.89 -50.30
CA ASP A 58 -8.00 -0.81 -50.68
C ASP A 58 -9.03 -1.08 -49.55
N GLU A 59 -10.29 -0.69 -49.78
CA GLU A 59 -11.44 -0.90 -48.89
C GLU A 59 -12.45 -1.90 -49.48
N THR A 60 -12.95 -2.85 -48.67
CA THR A 60 -14.22 -3.55 -48.98
C THR A 60 -15.06 -3.80 -47.72
N MET A 61 -16.21 -3.14 -47.61
CA MET A 61 -17.23 -3.41 -46.58
C MET A 61 -18.29 -4.41 -47.05
N SER A 62 -18.61 -5.40 -46.21
CA SER A 62 -19.91 -6.09 -46.08
C SER A 62 -19.85 -6.94 -44.80
N SER A 63 -20.75 -6.93 -43.79
CA SER A 63 -22.23 -6.87 -43.76
C SER A 63 -22.87 -8.09 -44.45
N ALA A 64 -23.63 -8.99 -43.82
CA ALA A 64 -24.02 -9.16 -42.40
C ALA A 64 -23.81 -10.65 -41.99
N GLU A 65 -24.46 -11.33 -41.02
CA GLU A 65 -25.66 -11.09 -40.19
C GLU A 65 -25.61 -11.98 -38.91
N ASP A 66 -26.59 -11.89 -38.01
CA ASP A 66 -26.65 -12.60 -36.72
C ASP A 66 -26.74 -14.14 -36.77
N GLN A 67 -26.16 -14.79 -35.74
CA GLN A 67 -26.87 -15.87 -35.05
C GLN A 67 -26.39 -16.06 -33.59
N ARG A 68 -27.34 -16.04 -32.65
CA ARG A 68 -27.18 -16.32 -31.22
C ARG A 68 -27.83 -17.66 -30.85
N LEU A 69 -27.66 -18.07 -29.58
CA LEU A 69 -28.24 -19.24 -28.90
C LEU A 69 -27.48 -20.57 -29.17
N SER A 70 -27.42 -21.54 -28.26
CA SER A 70 -28.06 -21.69 -26.92
C SER A 70 -27.17 -22.43 -25.92
N ILE A 71 -27.40 -22.20 -24.62
CA ILE A 71 -26.90 -23.05 -23.53
C ILE A 71 -27.85 -24.26 -23.40
N GLU A 72 -27.44 -25.48 -23.78
CA GLU A 72 -28.22 -26.71 -23.50
C GLU A 72 -27.38 -28.01 -23.65
N SER A 73 -26.40 -28.22 -22.76
CA SER A 73 -25.78 -29.55 -22.51
C SER A 73 -24.93 -29.49 -21.22
N ILE A 74 -24.96 -30.44 -20.27
CA ILE A 74 -25.61 -31.76 -20.23
C ILE A 74 -26.40 -31.88 -18.92
N LEU A 75 -27.67 -32.30 -18.99
CA LEU A 75 -28.41 -32.91 -17.88
C LEU A 75 -28.92 -34.29 -18.33
N GLY A 76 -28.82 -35.28 -17.44
CA GLY A 76 -28.97 -36.69 -17.74
C GLY A 76 -27.86 -37.49 -17.06
N ASP A 77 -28.12 -38.46 -16.19
CA ASP A 77 -29.42 -39.01 -15.79
C ASP A 77 -29.46 -39.33 -14.27
N SER A 78 -30.66 -39.48 -13.73
CA SER A 78 -30.91 -39.75 -12.30
C SER A 78 -31.54 -41.12 -12.11
N ASP A 79 -31.02 -41.92 -11.17
CA ASP A 79 -31.88 -42.88 -10.47
C ASP A 79 -31.42 -43.10 -9.02
N THR A 80 -32.24 -43.84 -8.25
CA THR A 80 -32.44 -43.64 -6.82
C THR A 80 -32.46 -44.95 -6.03
N SER A 81 -32.00 -44.93 -4.77
CA SER A 81 -32.58 -45.77 -3.71
C SER A 81 -32.19 -45.33 -2.29
N ASN A 82 -33.21 -45.36 -1.43
CA ASN A 82 -33.28 -45.09 0.01
C ASN A 82 -32.24 -45.75 0.95
N GLU A 83 -32.30 -45.28 2.21
CA GLU A 83 -31.86 -45.95 3.46
C GLU A 83 -30.33 -46.11 3.65
N ASP A 84 -29.74 -45.84 4.82
CA ASP A 84 -30.29 -46.03 6.18
C ASP A 84 -29.85 -44.95 7.20
N VAL A 85 -30.43 -44.95 8.41
CA VAL A 85 -30.11 -44.00 9.50
C VAL A 85 -29.44 -44.70 10.68
N GLU A 86 -28.15 -44.46 10.90
CA GLU A 86 -27.49 -44.83 12.16
C GLU A 86 -26.67 -43.67 12.78
N ARG A 87 -26.64 -43.63 14.11
CA ARG A 87 -25.95 -42.63 14.96
C ARG A 87 -24.75 -43.29 15.66
N VAL A 88 -24.09 -42.52 16.55
CA VAL A 88 -23.21 -42.98 17.66
C VAL A 88 -21.74 -43.21 17.27
N PRO A 89 -20.74 -42.70 18.03
CA PRO A 89 -20.71 -41.49 18.88
C PRO A 89 -19.42 -40.64 18.75
N ASN A 90 -19.37 -39.48 19.42
CA ASN A 90 -18.10 -38.82 19.74
C ASN A 90 -17.20 -39.75 20.60
N ARG A 91 -15.92 -39.87 20.23
CA ARG A 91 -14.86 -40.37 21.13
C ARG A 91 -13.91 -39.23 21.51
N LEU A 92 -13.79 -39.02 22.82
CA LEU A 92 -12.81 -38.12 23.42
C LEU A 92 -11.39 -38.66 23.21
N ILE A 93 -10.49 -37.84 22.67
CA ILE A 93 -9.04 -38.09 22.67
C ILE A 93 -8.40 -37.12 23.64
N THR A 94 -7.83 -37.64 24.72
CA THR A 94 -7.05 -36.84 25.69
C THR A 94 -5.58 -36.76 25.25
N PRO A 95 -5.00 -35.58 25.01
CA PRO A 95 -3.57 -35.44 24.79
C PRO A 95 -2.78 -35.70 26.09
N HIS A 96 -1.58 -36.28 25.94
CA HIS A 96 -0.73 -36.69 27.06
C HIS A 96 0.03 -35.51 27.70
N ARG A 97 0.54 -35.71 28.92
CA ARG A 97 1.14 -34.67 29.76
C ARG A 97 2.64 -34.53 29.49
N SER A 98 3.07 -33.39 28.93
CA SER A 98 4.47 -32.95 29.00
C SER A 98 4.65 -31.79 29.98
N ARG A 99 5.83 -31.73 30.63
CA ARG A 99 6.16 -30.76 31.68
C ARG A 99 7.48 -30.08 31.30
N GLY A 100 7.39 -28.91 30.67
CA GLY A 100 8.53 -28.13 30.18
C GLY A 100 8.47 -26.66 30.62
N SER A 101 9.62 -25.98 30.61
CA SER A 101 9.85 -24.62 31.12
C SER A 101 8.76 -23.59 30.79
N LYS A 102 8.28 -22.86 31.81
CA LYS A 102 7.46 -21.63 31.66
C LYS A 102 8.29 -20.34 31.85
N LEU A 103 9.61 -20.36 31.61
CA LEU A 103 10.48 -19.21 31.87
C LEU A 103 10.79 -18.32 30.64
N LEU A 104 10.59 -18.82 29.41
CA LEU A 104 10.99 -18.11 28.19
C LEU A 104 9.93 -17.15 27.60
N LEU A 105 8.67 -17.24 28.05
CA LEU A 105 7.54 -16.51 27.44
C LEU A 105 7.36 -15.07 27.97
N PHE A 106 8.14 -14.65 28.97
CA PHE A 106 8.03 -13.31 29.59
C PHE A 106 9.00 -12.28 29.00
N ILE A 107 10.06 -12.71 28.30
CA ILE A 107 11.07 -11.80 27.72
C ILE A 107 10.46 -10.84 26.68
N PRO A 108 9.71 -11.29 25.64
CA PRO A 108 9.14 -10.36 24.67
C PRO A 108 8.12 -9.41 25.30
N VAL A 109 7.35 -9.86 26.30
CA VAL A 109 6.39 -9.01 27.03
C VAL A 109 7.11 -7.91 27.81
N LEU A 110 8.25 -8.23 28.45
CA LEU A 110 9.04 -7.25 29.19
C LEU A 110 9.65 -6.20 28.25
N VAL A 111 10.17 -6.62 27.10
CA VAL A 111 10.72 -5.71 26.06
C VAL A 111 9.62 -4.80 25.51
N PHE A 112 8.43 -5.33 25.22
CA PHE A 112 7.29 -4.55 24.72
C PHE A 112 6.80 -3.49 25.73
N VAL A 113 6.75 -3.83 27.03
CA VAL A 113 6.42 -2.88 28.10
C VAL A 113 7.51 -1.80 28.25
N LEU A 114 8.78 -2.14 28.08
CA LEU A 114 9.88 -1.17 28.12
C LEU A 114 9.83 -0.21 26.91
N ALA A 115 9.54 -0.72 25.72
CA ALA A 115 9.36 0.07 24.51
C ALA A 115 8.19 1.06 24.61
N LEU A 116 7.04 0.61 25.14
CA LEU A 116 5.88 1.48 25.38
C LEU A 116 6.19 2.62 26.36
N LEU A 117 7.02 2.40 27.38
CA LEU A 117 7.45 3.45 28.30
C LEU A 117 8.35 4.49 27.60
N LEU A 118 9.26 4.07 26.72
CA LEU A 118 10.11 4.98 25.96
C LEU A 118 9.33 5.81 24.93
N VAL A 119 8.34 5.22 24.25
CA VAL A 119 7.46 5.94 23.32
C VAL A 119 6.57 6.94 24.07
N ALA A 120 6.10 6.62 25.27
CA ALA A 120 5.27 7.51 26.09
C ALA A 120 5.98 8.83 26.49
N GLU A 121 7.30 8.81 26.70
CA GLU A 121 8.08 10.03 26.99
C GLU A 121 8.27 10.91 25.74
N GLY A 122 8.31 10.31 24.54
CA GLY A 122 8.53 11.04 23.27
C GLY A 122 7.34 11.90 22.81
N VAL A 123 6.10 11.57 23.21
CA VAL A 123 4.87 12.23 22.72
C VAL A 123 4.33 13.29 23.69
N GLY A 124 5.01 13.54 24.81
CA GLY A 124 4.73 14.69 25.71
C GLY A 124 3.38 14.68 26.44
N LEU A 125 2.67 13.54 26.47
CA LEU A 125 1.30 13.42 26.97
C LEU A 125 1.11 13.57 28.50
N PHE A 126 2.17 13.82 29.27
CA PHE A 126 2.09 14.14 30.69
C PHE A 126 2.46 15.60 30.99
N GLY A 127 1.47 16.48 30.81
CA GLY A 127 1.57 17.89 31.20
C GLY A 127 1.65 18.07 32.72
N GLY A 128 2.84 18.38 33.24
CA GLY A 128 2.99 19.19 34.45
C GLY A 128 2.99 18.50 35.81
N VAL A 129 3.83 17.48 36.02
CA VAL A 129 4.34 17.14 37.38
C VAL A 129 5.88 17.21 37.39
N GLY A 130 6.46 17.77 38.45
CA GLY A 130 7.82 18.33 38.44
C GLY A 130 8.98 17.34 38.52
N ARG A 131 10.07 17.68 37.82
CA ARG A 131 11.37 16.97 37.80
C ARG A 131 11.91 16.60 39.19
N ARG A 132 11.98 15.30 39.50
CA ARG A 132 12.96 14.59 40.37
C ARG A 132 12.65 13.08 40.35
N TRP A 133 13.57 12.25 40.87
CA TRP A 133 13.50 10.78 40.98
C TRP A 133 13.82 9.92 39.75
N THR A 134 15.11 9.74 39.44
CA THR A 134 15.63 8.57 38.66
C THR A 134 16.99 8.05 39.16
N SER A 135 17.37 8.31 40.42
CA SER A 135 18.73 8.03 40.94
C SER A 135 18.85 7.02 42.10
N GLU A 136 17.78 6.34 42.52
CA GLU A 136 17.79 5.43 43.69
C GLU A 136 17.06 4.09 43.47
N VAL A 137 17.32 3.38 42.36
CA VAL A 137 16.74 2.03 42.11
C VAL A 137 17.80 0.94 41.83
N LEU A 138 19.07 1.30 41.57
CA LEU A 138 20.16 0.34 41.30
C LEU A 138 21.12 0.12 42.49
N SER A 139 20.62 0.23 43.73
CA SER A 139 21.43 0.12 44.96
C SER A 139 20.99 -0.97 45.95
N ILE A 140 20.18 -1.95 45.52
CA ILE A 140 19.81 -3.12 46.34
C ILE A 140 20.02 -4.44 45.57
N ILE A 141 21.26 -4.95 45.58
CA ILE A 141 21.69 -6.37 45.73
C ILE A 141 23.24 -6.38 45.78
N SER A 142 23.82 -5.85 46.87
CA SER A 142 25.29 -5.86 47.06
C SER A 142 25.75 -5.67 48.53
N SER A 143 24.95 -6.08 49.53
CA SER A 143 25.23 -5.77 50.94
C SER A 143 24.87 -6.88 51.96
N LYS A 144 25.29 -8.12 51.71
CA LYS A 144 25.50 -9.12 52.78
C LYS A 144 26.47 -10.21 52.33
N PHE A 145 27.32 -10.65 53.27
CA PHE A 145 28.68 -11.18 53.03
C PHE A 145 29.57 -10.15 52.30
N GLY A 146 30.72 -9.73 52.84
CA GLY A 146 31.37 -10.10 54.10
C GLY A 146 32.87 -10.18 53.87
N GLN A 147 33.66 -9.28 54.47
CA GLN A 147 35.11 -9.26 54.27
C GLN A 147 35.77 -10.52 54.87
N SER A 148 36.10 -11.46 53.99
CA SER A 148 37.08 -12.52 54.24
C SER A 148 38.30 -12.22 53.39
N SER A 149 39.42 -11.87 54.02
CA SER A 149 40.69 -11.67 53.33
C SER A 149 41.19 -12.99 52.75
N VAL A 150 41.12 -13.14 51.43
CA VAL A 150 41.77 -14.20 50.66
C VAL A 150 42.80 -13.56 49.75
N GLN A 151 43.95 -14.22 49.58
CA GLN A 151 45.12 -13.68 48.92
C GLN A 151 44.89 -13.47 47.41
N GLU A 152 45.69 -12.59 46.80
CA GLU A 152 45.93 -12.61 45.36
C GLU A 152 46.58 -13.94 44.96
N THR A 153 45.76 -14.94 44.63
CA THR A 153 46.21 -16.06 43.81
C THR A 153 46.12 -15.61 42.36
N SER A 154 47.22 -15.08 41.85
CA SER A 154 47.39 -14.66 40.45
C SER A 154 47.44 -15.86 39.50
N GLN A 155 46.32 -16.56 39.38
CA GLN A 155 46.04 -17.33 38.17
C GLN A 155 45.79 -16.32 37.04
N PRO A 156 46.51 -16.42 35.91
CA PRO A 156 46.11 -15.67 34.72
C PRO A 156 44.76 -16.25 34.26
N THR A 157 43.69 -15.47 34.37
CA THR A 157 42.48 -15.76 33.60
C THR A 157 42.87 -15.66 32.14
N GLU A 158 42.98 -16.81 31.47
CA GLU A 158 43.21 -16.87 30.04
C GLU A 158 42.14 -16.03 29.35
N ARG A 159 42.57 -15.10 28.50
CA ARG A 159 41.64 -14.44 27.58
C ARG A 159 41.07 -15.55 26.69
N PRO A 160 39.76 -15.55 26.38
CA PRO A 160 39.24 -16.44 25.35
C PRO A 160 40.05 -16.17 24.07
N SER A 161 40.75 -17.21 23.60
CA SER A 161 41.88 -17.07 22.67
C SER A 161 41.47 -16.88 21.21
N PHE A 162 40.16 -16.89 20.92
CA PHE A 162 39.58 -16.84 19.59
C PHE A 162 38.41 -15.85 19.56
N PRO A 163 38.23 -15.09 18.46
CA PRO A 163 37.00 -14.34 18.23
C PRO A 163 35.85 -15.32 17.94
N SER A 164 34.73 -15.22 18.66
CA SER A 164 33.57 -16.11 18.45
C SER A 164 32.77 -15.80 17.17
N VAL A 165 33.06 -14.67 16.53
CA VAL A 165 32.48 -14.22 15.26
C VAL A 165 33.62 -13.65 14.41
N VAL A 166 33.64 -14.00 13.13
CA VAL A 166 34.50 -13.40 12.11
C VAL A 166 33.61 -12.62 11.15
N SER A 167 34.10 -11.45 10.71
CA SER A 167 33.43 -10.62 9.72
C SER A 167 34.40 -10.12 8.64
N ILE A 168 33.87 -9.96 7.43
CA ILE A 168 34.54 -9.39 6.25
C ILE A 168 33.60 -8.45 5.53
N ASN A 169 34.16 -7.41 4.90
CA ASN A 169 33.47 -6.63 3.89
C ASN A 169 33.91 -7.13 2.51
N VAL A 170 32.93 -7.36 1.63
CA VAL A 170 33.08 -7.96 0.30
C VAL A 170 32.36 -7.08 -0.72
N LEU A 171 33.04 -6.74 -1.80
CA LEU A 171 32.42 -6.11 -2.97
C LEU A 171 31.87 -7.20 -3.90
N VAL A 172 30.56 -7.21 -4.09
CA VAL A 172 29.82 -8.19 -4.89
C VAL A 172 29.37 -7.53 -6.18
N MET A 173 29.62 -8.15 -7.34
CA MET A 173 29.40 -7.51 -8.66
C MET A 173 28.88 -8.51 -9.69
N ALA A 174 27.79 -8.19 -10.40
CA ALA A 174 27.25 -9.06 -11.47
C ALA A 174 27.98 -8.89 -12.82
N GLY A 175 28.64 -7.75 -13.04
CA GLY A 175 29.41 -7.51 -14.26
C GLY A 175 30.39 -6.34 -14.17
N GLY A 176 31.30 -6.28 -15.16
CA GLY A 176 32.14 -5.12 -15.47
C GLY A 176 33.32 -4.86 -14.52
N SER A 177 34.53 -4.81 -15.11
CA SER A 177 35.81 -4.23 -14.63
C SER A 177 36.15 -4.28 -13.13
N GLU A 178 37.33 -4.83 -12.81
CA GLU A 178 37.94 -4.69 -11.48
C GLU A 178 37.91 -3.23 -10.98
N VAL A 179 37.18 -3.00 -9.89
CA VAL A 179 37.19 -1.74 -9.15
C VAL A 179 38.42 -1.75 -8.24
N GLU A 180 39.16 -0.64 -8.18
CA GLU A 180 40.28 -0.47 -7.24
C GLU A 180 39.73 -0.33 -5.81
N THR A 181 39.44 -1.47 -5.17
CA THR A 181 38.86 -1.56 -3.81
C THR A 181 39.84 -2.16 -2.81
N ILE A 182 39.63 -1.86 -1.53
CA ILE A 182 40.34 -2.48 -0.40
C ILE A 182 39.63 -3.73 0.15
N PHE A 183 38.43 -4.03 -0.35
CA PHE A 183 37.64 -5.20 0.01
C PHE A 183 37.96 -6.40 -0.89
N SER A 184 37.68 -7.62 -0.41
CA SER A 184 37.68 -8.79 -1.29
C SER A 184 36.54 -8.67 -2.30
N SER A 185 36.75 -9.06 -3.55
CA SER A 185 35.71 -9.08 -4.58
C SER A 185 35.18 -10.49 -4.83
N VAL A 186 33.87 -10.60 -5.07
CA VAL A 186 33.16 -11.85 -5.43
C VAL A 186 32.25 -11.57 -6.63
N MET A 187 32.19 -12.51 -7.58
CA MET A 187 31.26 -12.44 -8.70
C MET A 187 29.87 -12.89 -8.25
N SER A 188 28.84 -12.11 -8.58
CA SER A 188 27.44 -12.47 -8.39
C SER A 188 26.73 -12.68 -9.72
N ARG A 189 25.46 -13.05 -9.63
CA ARG A 189 24.49 -13.05 -10.73
C ARG A 189 23.36 -12.10 -10.35
N MET A 190 22.97 -11.18 -11.24
CA MET A 190 21.72 -10.45 -11.06
C MET A 190 20.55 -11.34 -11.47
N ILE A 191 19.43 -11.26 -10.74
CA ILE A 191 18.13 -11.80 -11.15
C ILE A 191 17.06 -10.73 -11.02
N GLU A 192 16.05 -10.83 -11.87
CA GLU A 192 14.94 -9.88 -11.98
C GLU A 192 13.62 -10.62 -12.14
N THR A 193 12.53 -10.03 -11.62
CA THR A 193 11.16 -10.53 -11.79
C THR A 193 10.19 -9.38 -11.89
N ASP A 194 9.33 -9.43 -12.91
CA ASP A 194 8.13 -8.59 -12.98
C ASP A 194 7.03 -9.22 -12.12
N VAL A 195 6.30 -8.40 -11.37
CA VAL A 195 5.10 -8.79 -10.61
C VAL A 195 4.05 -7.69 -10.68
N GLN A 196 2.77 -8.07 -10.72
CA GLN A 196 1.64 -7.17 -10.95
C GLN A 196 0.45 -7.57 -10.08
N LEU A 197 -0.11 -6.62 -9.33
CA LEU A 197 -1.24 -6.90 -8.43
C LEU A 197 -2.28 -5.77 -8.49
N GLN A 198 -3.53 -6.17 -8.69
CA GLN A 198 -4.73 -5.31 -8.63
C GLN A 198 -5.56 -5.69 -7.40
N ASP A 199 -6.05 -4.69 -6.65
CA ASP A 199 -6.98 -4.90 -5.54
C ASP A 199 -8.00 -3.76 -5.43
N THR A 200 -8.94 -3.85 -4.47
CA THR A 200 -10.00 -2.86 -4.23
C THR A 200 -9.92 -2.32 -2.80
N PHE A 201 -9.64 -1.03 -2.69
CA PHE A 201 -9.48 -0.29 -1.44
C PHE A 201 -10.71 0.55 -1.12
N LYS A 202 -10.82 1.01 0.12
CA LYS A 202 -11.91 1.90 0.56
C LYS A 202 -11.48 3.34 0.42
N ALA A 203 -12.37 4.18 -0.11
CA ALA A 203 -12.20 5.62 -0.06
C ALA A 203 -12.61 6.16 1.32
N THR A 204 -11.87 7.12 1.85
CA THR A 204 -12.18 7.82 3.12
C THR A 204 -12.30 9.34 2.96
N GLY A 205 -11.91 9.88 1.81
CA GLY A 205 -12.08 11.30 1.47
C GLY A 205 -13.52 11.71 1.16
N GLU A 206 -13.69 13.02 0.98
CA GLU A 206 -14.95 13.66 0.58
C GLU A 206 -14.73 14.54 -0.66
N ALA A 207 -15.64 14.46 -1.63
CA ALA A 207 -15.67 15.36 -2.79
C ALA A 207 -17.08 15.92 -3.01
N PHE A 208 -17.19 17.07 -3.67
CA PHE A 208 -18.48 17.58 -4.14
C PHE A 208 -18.80 16.96 -5.50
N SER A 209 -19.98 16.37 -5.65
CA SER A 209 -20.46 15.76 -6.90
C SER A 209 -21.81 16.33 -7.33
N ASP A 210 -21.92 16.60 -8.63
CA ASP A 210 -23.15 16.92 -9.36
C ASP A 210 -23.73 15.68 -10.08
N ASP A 211 -23.38 14.46 -9.67
CA ASP A 211 -23.92 13.20 -10.26
C ASP A 211 -25.11 12.64 -9.46
N ALA A 212 -25.45 13.28 -8.34
CA ALA A 212 -26.61 12.92 -7.55
C ALA A 212 -27.92 13.32 -8.27
N LYS A 213 -29.05 12.79 -7.79
CA LYS A 213 -30.36 13.00 -8.41
C LYS A 213 -31.33 13.59 -7.40
N SER A 214 -31.83 14.77 -7.73
CA SER A 214 -32.79 15.53 -6.94
C SER A 214 -34.03 14.71 -6.61
N ILE A 215 -34.45 14.77 -5.34
CA ILE A 215 -35.57 14.03 -4.78
C ILE A 215 -36.56 15.01 -4.17
N GLY A 216 -37.84 14.65 -4.19
CA GLY A 216 -38.87 15.34 -3.44
C GLY A 216 -40.20 14.60 -3.49
N VAL A 217 -41.27 15.29 -3.11
CA VAL A 217 -42.63 14.74 -3.04
C VAL A 217 -43.55 15.55 -3.94
N ILE A 218 -44.38 14.84 -4.70
CA ILE A 218 -45.46 15.41 -5.51
C ILE A 218 -46.78 14.91 -4.95
N THR A 219 -47.69 15.82 -4.62
CA THR A 219 -49.10 15.50 -4.37
C THR A 219 -49.77 15.30 -5.73
N VAL A 220 -50.13 14.05 -6.04
CA VAL A 220 -50.83 13.68 -7.27
C VAL A 220 -52.34 13.78 -7.03
N VAL A 221 -53.03 14.63 -7.78
CA VAL A 221 -54.48 14.82 -7.73
C VAL A 221 -55.14 14.01 -8.83
N ASN A 222 -56.27 13.36 -8.55
CA ASN A 222 -57.12 12.69 -9.53
C ASN A 222 -58.59 13.17 -9.40
N GLY A 223 -58.96 14.18 -10.18
CA GLY A 223 -60.33 14.70 -10.23
C GLY A 223 -61.34 13.82 -10.98
N THR A 224 -60.95 12.64 -11.46
CA THR A 224 -61.84 11.77 -12.26
C THR A 224 -62.61 10.77 -11.40
N SER A 225 -63.71 10.24 -11.94
CA SER A 225 -64.54 9.23 -11.27
C SER A 225 -64.01 7.79 -11.39
N ARG A 226 -62.69 7.59 -11.55
CA ARG A 226 -62.05 6.27 -11.59
C ARG A 226 -60.68 6.28 -10.94
N ASP A 227 -60.30 5.16 -10.35
CA ASP A 227 -58.96 4.97 -9.80
C ASP A 227 -57.93 4.78 -10.92
N PHE A 228 -56.69 5.20 -10.68
CA PHE A 228 -55.56 4.99 -11.59
C PHE A 228 -54.40 4.31 -10.86
N ARG A 229 -53.76 3.32 -11.48
CA ARG A 229 -52.48 2.80 -11.01
C ARG A 229 -51.35 3.37 -11.85
N PHE A 230 -50.42 4.09 -11.22
CA PHE A 230 -49.17 4.51 -11.83
C PHE A 230 -48.07 3.48 -11.52
N VAL A 231 -47.21 3.23 -12.50
CA VAL A 231 -46.06 2.33 -12.36
C VAL A 231 -44.82 3.11 -11.92
N ALA A 232 -43.88 2.46 -11.23
CA ALA A 232 -42.55 3.03 -11.01
C ALA A 232 -41.96 3.54 -12.34
N THR A 233 -41.20 4.63 -12.28
CA THR A 233 -40.69 5.40 -13.42
C THR A 233 -41.72 6.19 -14.26
N THR A 234 -42.99 6.26 -13.84
CA THR A 234 -44.00 7.16 -14.43
C THR A 234 -43.48 8.61 -14.46
N ARG A 235 -43.67 9.27 -15.60
CA ARG A 235 -43.08 10.58 -15.92
C ARG A 235 -43.95 11.74 -15.43
N PHE A 236 -43.35 12.65 -14.67
CA PHE A 236 -43.90 13.93 -14.23
C PHE A 236 -43.02 15.06 -14.80
N LEU A 237 -43.59 15.99 -15.54
CA LEU A 237 -42.85 17.08 -16.20
C LEU A 237 -43.24 18.41 -15.57
N SER A 238 -42.27 19.11 -14.97
CA SER A 238 -42.49 20.41 -14.31
C SER A 238 -42.81 21.53 -15.31
N GLU A 239 -43.26 22.69 -14.81
CA GLU A 239 -43.50 23.87 -15.66
C GLU A 239 -42.22 24.37 -16.34
N ASP A 240 -41.06 24.21 -15.69
CA ASP A 240 -39.72 24.50 -16.25
C ASP A 240 -39.21 23.44 -17.24
N GLY A 241 -39.98 22.37 -17.49
CA GLY A 241 -39.62 21.28 -18.41
C GLY A 241 -38.64 20.26 -17.84
N ILE A 242 -38.36 20.28 -16.53
CA ILE A 242 -37.53 19.27 -15.86
C ILE A 242 -38.36 18.00 -15.65
N LEU A 243 -37.80 16.87 -16.07
CA LEU A 243 -38.46 15.57 -16.03
C LEU A 243 -38.14 14.82 -14.74
N PHE A 244 -39.19 14.42 -14.02
CA PHE A 244 -39.15 13.61 -12.82
C PHE A 244 -39.80 12.25 -13.05
N ARG A 245 -39.43 11.29 -12.21
CA ARG A 245 -39.89 9.90 -12.24
C ARG A 245 -40.39 9.44 -10.89
N LEU A 246 -41.50 8.72 -10.92
CA LEU A 246 -42.08 8.05 -9.76
C LEU A 246 -41.14 6.96 -9.21
N LYS A 247 -40.87 6.93 -7.90
CA LYS A 247 -40.01 5.88 -7.30
C LYS A 247 -40.69 4.51 -7.26
N GLU A 248 -41.94 4.44 -6.81
CA GLU A 248 -42.67 3.19 -6.55
C GLU A 248 -44.03 3.19 -7.26
N ALA A 249 -44.61 2.02 -7.51
CA ALA A 249 -45.94 1.96 -8.12
C ALA A 249 -47.04 2.33 -7.11
N THR A 250 -47.93 3.25 -7.46
CA THR A 250 -48.94 3.83 -6.54
C THR A 250 -50.32 3.82 -7.18
N ASP A 251 -51.35 3.53 -6.39
CA ASP A 251 -52.76 3.69 -6.77
C ASP A 251 -53.26 5.07 -6.31
N ILE A 252 -53.88 5.82 -7.22
CA ILE A 252 -54.44 7.15 -7.02
C ILE A 252 -55.97 7.03 -7.09
N PRO A 253 -56.71 7.15 -5.96
CA PRO A 253 -58.15 6.94 -5.94
C PRO A 253 -58.94 8.00 -6.72
N ALA A 254 -60.19 7.68 -7.07
CA ALA A 254 -61.13 8.59 -7.72
C ALA A 254 -61.55 9.77 -6.83
N ASN A 255 -61.41 11.00 -7.33
CA ASN A 255 -61.71 12.26 -6.61
C ASN A 255 -60.86 12.49 -5.35
N ASP A 256 -59.63 11.98 -5.33
CA ASP A 256 -58.72 12.03 -4.18
C ASP A 256 -57.30 12.49 -4.60
N SER A 257 -56.38 12.60 -3.64
CA SER A 257 -54.99 12.95 -3.88
C SER A 257 -54.01 12.16 -3.01
N VAL A 258 -52.86 11.77 -3.59
CA VAL A 258 -51.84 10.95 -2.91
C VAL A 258 -50.46 11.59 -3.07
N ASP A 259 -49.74 11.73 -1.95
CA ASP A 259 -48.33 12.15 -1.94
C ASP A 259 -47.42 11.01 -2.41
N VAL A 260 -46.60 11.27 -3.43
CA VAL A 260 -45.68 10.27 -4.00
C VAL A 260 -44.24 10.79 -4.04
N SER A 261 -43.29 9.92 -3.73
CA SER A 261 -41.86 10.25 -3.84
C SER A 261 -41.37 10.14 -5.28
N VAL A 262 -40.64 11.16 -5.74
CA VAL A 262 -40.06 11.22 -7.09
C VAL A 262 -38.55 11.45 -7.06
N TYR A 263 -37.92 11.30 -8.22
CA TYR A 263 -36.51 11.64 -8.48
C TYR A 263 -36.34 12.26 -9.87
N ALA A 264 -35.35 13.13 -10.07
CA ALA A 264 -35.06 13.73 -11.36
C ALA A 264 -34.53 12.70 -12.39
N ASP A 265 -34.91 12.84 -13.67
CA ASP A 265 -34.39 12.00 -14.76
C ASP A 265 -32.98 12.41 -15.19
N ILE A 266 -32.62 13.68 -14.97
CA ILE A 266 -31.25 14.21 -15.04
C ILE A 266 -30.53 14.07 -13.69
N ALA A 267 -29.22 14.23 -13.69
CA ALA A 267 -28.40 14.38 -12.47
C ALA A 267 -27.98 15.86 -12.29
N GLY A 268 -27.39 16.18 -11.15
CA GLY A 268 -26.85 17.50 -10.87
C GLY A 268 -27.87 18.48 -10.33
N SER A 269 -27.36 19.60 -9.82
CA SER A 269 -28.15 20.75 -9.33
C SER A 269 -29.21 21.28 -10.34
N THR A 270 -29.12 20.91 -11.63
CA THR A 270 -30.17 21.18 -12.63
C THR A 270 -31.52 20.48 -12.36
N GLY A 271 -31.54 19.44 -11.53
CA GLY A 271 -32.78 18.81 -11.04
C GLY A 271 -33.36 19.50 -9.79
N ASP A 272 -32.63 20.40 -9.13
CA ASP A 272 -33.08 21.05 -7.90
C ASP A 272 -33.99 22.24 -8.25
N ILE A 273 -35.31 22.04 -8.15
CA ILE A 273 -36.33 23.01 -8.52
C ILE A 273 -37.20 23.46 -7.35
N GLY A 274 -37.83 24.62 -7.51
CA GLY A 274 -38.82 25.15 -6.56
C GLY A 274 -40.15 24.38 -6.56
N PRO A 275 -41.13 24.84 -5.76
CA PRO A 275 -42.52 24.41 -5.86
C PRO A 275 -43.02 24.56 -7.30
N SER A 276 -43.63 23.51 -7.87
CA SER A 276 -44.01 23.47 -9.28
C SER A 276 -45.27 22.63 -9.52
N ARG A 277 -45.91 22.83 -10.68
CA ARG A 277 -47.00 21.97 -11.16
C ARG A 277 -46.45 20.99 -12.19
N PHE A 278 -46.93 19.74 -12.14
CA PHE A 278 -46.42 18.66 -12.97
C PHE A 278 -47.51 18.11 -13.88
N THR A 279 -47.23 18.13 -15.18
CA THR A 279 -47.99 17.38 -16.18
C THR A 279 -47.54 15.91 -16.21
N ILE A 280 -48.37 15.02 -16.75
CA ILE A 280 -48.06 13.59 -16.88
C ILE A 280 -48.10 13.23 -18.37
N PRO A 281 -46.98 13.33 -19.11
CA PRO A 281 -46.98 13.23 -20.58
C PRO A 281 -47.46 11.88 -21.16
N GLY A 282 -47.61 10.85 -20.33
CA GLY A 282 -48.18 9.56 -20.72
C GLY A 282 -49.72 9.51 -20.73
N LEU A 283 -50.40 10.55 -20.22
CA LEU A 283 -51.86 10.68 -20.26
C LEU A 283 -52.32 11.53 -21.44
N SER A 284 -53.57 11.38 -21.91
CA SER A 284 -54.15 12.28 -22.90
C SER A 284 -54.32 13.69 -22.34
N GLN A 285 -54.35 14.71 -23.22
CA GLN A 285 -54.51 16.12 -22.80
C GLN A 285 -55.77 16.36 -21.96
N GLU A 286 -56.86 15.66 -22.27
CA GLU A 286 -58.11 15.67 -21.49
C GLU A 286 -57.87 15.15 -20.06
N LEU A 287 -57.18 14.02 -19.91
CA LEU A 287 -56.86 13.45 -18.59
C LEU A 287 -55.83 14.28 -17.81
N GLN A 288 -54.92 14.99 -18.49
CA GLN A 288 -53.96 15.89 -17.82
C GLN A 288 -54.60 17.17 -17.24
N ALA A 289 -55.85 17.49 -17.62
CA ALA A 289 -56.60 18.56 -16.96
C ALA A 289 -57.07 18.13 -15.55
N ASP A 290 -57.61 16.91 -15.44
CA ASP A 290 -58.16 16.35 -14.20
C ASP A 290 -57.12 15.62 -13.33
N ILE A 291 -55.99 15.18 -13.92
CA ILE A 291 -54.97 14.36 -13.26
C ILE A 291 -53.58 14.96 -13.48
N TYR A 292 -53.00 15.47 -12.39
CA TYR A 292 -51.74 16.23 -12.41
C TYR A 292 -51.05 16.17 -11.05
N GLY A 293 -49.77 16.55 -11.02
CA GLY A 293 -49.00 16.70 -9.78
C GLY A 293 -48.86 18.16 -9.35
N ILE A 294 -48.66 18.37 -8.06
CA ILE A 294 -48.21 19.64 -7.45
C ILE A 294 -47.08 19.31 -6.48
N SER A 295 -46.05 20.14 -6.37
CA SER A 295 -45.21 20.19 -5.16
C SER A 295 -45.25 21.58 -4.55
N ASP A 296 -45.60 21.67 -3.26
CA ASP A 296 -45.43 22.88 -2.44
C ASP A 296 -44.02 22.94 -1.80
N SER A 297 -43.19 21.92 -2.06
CA SER A 297 -41.83 21.76 -1.54
C SER A 297 -40.78 21.79 -2.64
N LEU A 298 -39.54 22.08 -2.23
CA LEU A 298 -38.36 22.02 -3.10
C LEU A 298 -38.05 20.57 -3.49
N MET A 299 -37.61 20.36 -4.73
CA MET A 299 -36.85 19.17 -5.12
C MET A 299 -35.38 19.46 -4.83
N THR A 300 -34.68 18.58 -4.11
CA THR A 300 -33.29 18.84 -3.68
C THR A 300 -32.40 17.60 -3.71
N GLY A 301 -31.08 17.80 -3.75
CA GLY A 301 -30.09 16.72 -3.68
C GLY A 301 -29.57 16.25 -5.03
N GLY A 302 -29.66 17.09 -6.06
CA GLY A 302 -28.95 16.91 -7.33
C GLY A 302 -27.43 17.10 -7.20
N SER A 303 -26.98 17.87 -6.20
CA SER A 303 -25.57 18.13 -5.92
C SER A 303 -25.26 18.04 -4.43
N GLY A 304 -24.09 17.53 -4.05
CA GLY A 304 -23.67 17.51 -2.65
C GLY A 304 -22.34 16.79 -2.39
N THR A 305 -21.93 16.75 -1.12
CA THR A 305 -20.74 16.02 -0.68
C THR A 305 -20.99 14.50 -0.72
N VAL A 306 -20.07 13.76 -1.32
CA VAL A 306 -20.06 12.30 -1.41
C VAL A 306 -18.70 11.74 -0.96
N VAL A 307 -18.66 10.47 -0.56
CA VAL A 307 -17.39 9.77 -0.31
C VAL A 307 -16.63 9.64 -1.63
N ALA A 308 -15.34 9.94 -1.60
CA ALA A 308 -14.47 9.98 -2.77
C ALA A 308 -13.02 9.68 -2.40
N VAL A 309 -12.22 9.27 -3.39
CA VAL A 309 -10.82 8.88 -3.17
C VAL A 309 -9.97 10.07 -2.72
N SER A 310 -9.25 9.94 -1.60
CA SER A 310 -8.23 10.91 -1.16
C SER A 310 -6.82 10.53 -1.64
N ALA A 311 -5.88 11.48 -1.61
CA ALA A 311 -4.48 11.20 -1.91
C ALA A 311 -3.84 10.26 -0.86
N GLU A 312 -4.28 10.39 0.38
CA GLU A 312 -3.93 9.53 1.51
C GLU A 312 -4.41 8.08 1.30
N ASP A 313 -5.63 7.89 0.77
CA ASP A 313 -6.14 6.55 0.43
C ASP A 313 -5.28 5.89 -0.66
N ILE A 314 -4.93 6.62 -1.73
CA ILE A 314 -4.09 6.10 -2.84
C ILE A 314 -2.68 5.75 -2.32
N THR A 315 -2.09 6.64 -1.52
CA THR A 315 -0.75 6.42 -0.95
C THR A 315 -0.71 5.16 -0.09
N ALA A 316 -1.67 5.00 0.83
CA ALA A 316 -1.74 3.82 1.70
C ALA A 316 -2.05 2.52 0.93
N ALA A 317 -2.88 2.60 -0.11
CA ALA A 317 -3.16 1.48 -1.01
C ALA A 317 -1.91 1.05 -1.80
N LYS A 318 -1.13 2.02 -2.31
CA LYS A 318 0.11 1.80 -3.03
C LYS A 318 1.20 1.18 -2.14
N GLU A 319 1.32 1.64 -0.89
CA GLU A 319 2.22 1.03 0.10
C GLU A 319 1.84 -0.44 0.41
N ASP A 320 0.56 -0.76 0.61
CA ASP A 320 0.08 -2.13 0.80
C ASP A 320 0.41 -3.03 -0.40
N LEU A 321 0.12 -2.56 -1.63
CA LEU A 321 0.43 -3.30 -2.85
C LEU A 321 1.94 -3.54 -3.03
N LEU A 322 2.78 -2.52 -2.83
CA LEU A 322 4.24 -2.65 -2.98
C LEU A 322 4.85 -3.61 -1.94
N ASP A 323 4.35 -3.61 -0.69
CA ASP A 323 4.79 -4.56 0.33
C ASP A 323 4.37 -6.00 0.00
N ARG A 324 3.17 -6.20 -0.56
CA ARG A 324 2.68 -7.51 -1.03
C ARG A 324 3.46 -8.02 -2.24
N LEU A 325 3.68 -7.15 -3.22
CA LEU A 325 4.50 -7.45 -4.41
C LEU A 325 5.94 -7.80 -4.04
N ARG A 326 6.51 -7.18 -3.00
CA ARG A 326 7.84 -7.54 -2.49
C ARG A 326 7.90 -8.96 -1.92
N VAL A 327 6.82 -9.43 -1.29
CA VAL A 327 6.73 -10.84 -0.83
C VAL A 327 6.65 -11.80 -2.01
N GLU A 328 5.85 -11.47 -3.03
CA GLU A 328 5.76 -12.29 -4.26
C GLU A 328 7.11 -12.33 -5.01
N ALA A 329 7.84 -11.22 -5.06
CA ALA A 329 9.20 -11.17 -5.61
C ALA A 329 10.20 -12.04 -4.80
N ILE A 330 10.11 -12.07 -3.47
CA ILE A 330 10.93 -12.96 -2.62
C ILE A 330 10.64 -14.44 -2.93
N ASP A 331 9.37 -14.82 -3.06
CA ASP A 331 8.98 -16.19 -3.40
C ASP A 331 9.45 -16.56 -4.83
N ASN A 332 9.32 -15.66 -5.80
CA ASN A 332 9.82 -15.86 -7.17
C ASN A 332 11.35 -15.98 -7.23
N PHE A 333 12.10 -15.10 -6.56
CA PHE A 333 13.56 -15.19 -6.48
C PHE A 333 14.02 -16.48 -5.80
N SER A 334 13.27 -16.99 -4.82
CA SER A 334 13.56 -18.28 -4.15
C SER A 334 13.42 -19.49 -5.09
N LEU A 335 12.83 -19.33 -6.27
CA LEU A 335 12.77 -20.34 -7.35
C LEU A 335 13.88 -20.14 -8.42
N MET A 336 14.65 -19.05 -8.35
CA MET A 336 15.70 -18.67 -9.30
C MET A 336 17.14 -18.87 -8.78
N VAL A 337 17.30 -19.30 -7.53
CA VAL A 337 18.58 -19.50 -6.82
C VAL A 337 18.99 -20.98 -6.88
N ASP A 338 20.22 -21.26 -7.31
CA ASP A 338 20.76 -22.62 -7.44
C ASP A 338 21.37 -23.16 -6.12
N GLU A 339 21.70 -24.45 -6.07
CA GLU A 339 22.31 -25.08 -4.89
C GLU A 339 23.71 -24.50 -4.59
N GLY A 340 23.85 -23.84 -3.43
CA GLY A 340 25.08 -23.16 -3.01
C GLY A 340 25.17 -21.68 -3.40
N GLU A 341 24.10 -21.12 -3.98
CA GLU A 341 23.87 -19.69 -4.10
C GLU A 341 22.96 -19.18 -2.96
N ARG A 342 23.03 -17.88 -2.64
CA ARG A 342 22.06 -17.18 -1.75
C ARG A 342 21.76 -15.77 -2.24
N ILE A 343 20.58 -15.25 -1.91
CA ILE A 343 20.22 -13.83 -2.12
C ILE A 343 20.98 -12.97 -1.11
N ALA A 344 21.54 -11.86 -1.57
CA ALA A 344 22.35 -10.94 -0.78
C ALA A 344 21.53 -9.98 0.12
N GLY A 345 20.68 -10.52 0.99
CA GLY A 345 19.93 -9.75 2.00
C GLY A 345 18.86 -8.82 1.43
N ASP A 346 18.67 -7.66 2.06
CA ASP A 346 17.60 -6.68 1.75
C ASP A 346 17.73 -5.97 0.38
N LEU A 347 18.55 -6.50 -0.54
CA LEU A 347 18.74 -6.01 -1.91
C LEU A 347 17.56 -6.34 -2.82
N ILE A 348 16.35 -5.95 -2.43
CA ILE A 348 15.14 -6.11 -3.25
C ILE A 348 14.67 -4.72 -3.65
N THR A 349 15.35 -4.16 -4.65
CA THR A 349 14.99 -2.87 -5.24
C THR A 349 13.87 -3.08 -6.24
N SER A 350 12.79 -2.32 -6.09
CA SER A 350 11.72 -2.18 -7.08
C SER A 350 11.97 -0.99 -8.00
N GLN A 351 11.91 -1.20 -9.32
CA GLN A 351 11.50 -0.17 -10.27
C GLN A 351 9.99 -0.32 -10.49
N GLU A 352 9.24 0.73 -10.17
CA GLU A 352 7.82 0.79 -10.48
C GLU A 352 7.66 1.00 -12.01
N LEU A 353 6.95 0.09 -12.67
CA LEU A 353 6.81 0.05 -14.13
C LEU A 353 5.56 0.82 -14.58
N GLU A 354 4.43 0.52 -13.96
CA GLU A 354 3.12 1.07 -14.32
C GLU A 354 2.20 1.11 -13.09
N VAL A 355 1.41 2.18 -12.99
CA VAL A 355 0.41 2.38 -11.93
C VAL A 355 -0.89 2.83 -12.59
N MET A 356 -1.97 2.09 -12.37
CA MET A 356 -3.31 2.51 -12.77
C MET A 356 -4.07 2.99 -11.52
N GLU A 357 -3.84 4.25 -11.16
CA GLU A 357 -4.49 4.92 -10.03
C GLU A 357 -5.74 5.71 -10.46
N PRO A 358 -6.77 5.83 -9.59
CA PRO A 358 -7.92 6.70 -9.82
C PRO A 358 -7.56 8.18 -9.58
N GLU A 359 -8.29 9.10 -10.21
CA GLU A 359 -8.12 10.53 -9.90
C GLU A 359 -8.58 10.85 -8.46
N VAL A 360 -7.81 11.67 -7.74
CA VAL A 360 -8.21 12.18 -6.41
C VAL A 360 -9.53 12.96 -6.54
N GLY A 361 -10.50 12.63 -5.71
CA GLY A 361 -11.87 13.14 -5.79
C GLY A 361 -12.83 12.29 -6.61
N THR A 362 -12.40 11.17 -7.21
CA THR A 362 -13.28 10.19 -7.87
C THR A 362 -14.39 9.73 -6.90
N PRO A 363 -15.68 9.94 -7.22
CA PRO A 363 -16.79 9.54 -6.34
C PRO A 363 -16.92 8.02 -6.20
N GLY A 364 -17.00 7.53 -4.96
CA GLY A 364 -17.19 6.11 -4.66
C GLY A 364 -16.83 5.76 -3.22
N ALA A 365 -17.43 4.69 -2.69
CA ALA A 365 -17.05 4.14 -1.38
C ALA A 365 -15.78 3.26 -1.45
N THR A 366 -15.38 2.87 -2.66
CA THR A 366 -14.24 2.00 -2.97
C THR A 366 -13.66 2.37 -4.32
N PHE A 367 -12.35 2.16 -4.48
CA PHE A 367 -11.64 2.30 -5.75
C PHE A 367 -10.76 1.06 -5.98
N SER A 368 -10.39 0.79 -7.22
CA SER A 368 -9.35 -0.19 -7.53
C SER A 368 -8.03 0.54 -7.81
N LEU A 369 -6.94 -0.11 -7.44
CA LEU A 369 -5.57 0.31 -7.73
C LEU A 369 -4.84 -0.92 -8.26
N GLU A 370 -4.02 -0.72 -9.29
CA GLU A 370 -3.17 -1.74 -9.88
C GLU A 370 -1.74 -1.21 -10.00
N VAL A 371 -0.79 -2.01 -9.53
CA VAL A 371 0.65 -1.67 -9.52
C VAL A 371 1.41 -2.81 -10.19
N SER A 372 2.28 -2.47 -11.13
CA SER A 372 3.26 -3.34 -11.75
C SER A 372 4.67 -2.87 -11.38
N ALA A 373 5.51 -3.79 -10.92
CA ALA A 373 6.86 -3.49 -10.48
C ALA A 373 7.86 -4.58 -10.91
N GLU A 374 8.99 -4.13 -11.45
CA GLU A 374 10.18 -4.94 -11.70
C GLU A 374 11.01 -4.95 -10.42
N PHE A 375 11.30 -6.11 -9.86
CA PHE A 375 12.22 -6.25 -8.73
C PHE A 375 13.53 -6.85 -9.21
N LYS A 376 14.67 -6.36 -8.69
CA LYS A 376 16.01 -6.92 -8.95
C LYS A 376 16.75 -7.21 -7.65
N THR A 377 17.56 -8.28 -7.66
CA THR A 377 18.46 -8.62 -6.57
C THR A 377 19.75 -9.28 -7.05
N LEU A 378 20.77 -9.32 -6.18
CA LEU A 378 22.04 -10.00 -6.43
C LEU A 378 22.10 -11.35 -5.70
N VAL A 379 22.53 -12.37 -6.44
CA VAL A 379 22.73 -13.74 -5.98
C VAL A 379 24.23 -14.00 -5.82
N VAL A 380 24.66 -14.39 -4.63
CA VAL A 380 26.07 -14.65 -4.29
C VAL A 380 26.39 -16.14 -4.21
N PRO A 381 27.56 -16.60 -4.72
CA PRO A 381 28.06 -17.94 -4.48
C PRO A 381 28.55 -18.05 -3.04
N GLU A 382 27.77 -18.71 -2.18
CA GLU A 382 28.03 -18.81 -0.74
C GLU A 382 29.42 -19.39 -0.43
N LYS A 383 29.86 -20.35 -1.25
CA LYS A 383 31.18 -20.98 -1.14
C LYS A 383 32.35 -20.01 -1.22
N GLU A 384 32.26 -18.95 -2.02
CA GLU A 384 33.33 -17.95 -2.13
C GLU A 384 33.38 -17.08 -0.87
N ILE A 385 32.22 -16.67 -0.36
CA ILE A 385 32.09 -15.93 0.91
C ILE A 385 32.61 -16.75 2.10
N ILE A 386 32.25 -18.03 2.19
CA ILE A 386 32.76 -18.95 3.22
C ILE A 386 34.29 -19.09 3.12
N SER A 387 34.84 -19.18 1.90
CA SER A 387 36.29 -19.27 1.69
C SER A 387 37.02 -18.01 2.17
N LEU A 388 36.45 -16.82 1.94
CA LEU A 388 36.98 -15.55 2.42
C LEU A 388 36.86 -15.41 3.95
N LEU A 389 35.73 -15.84 4.53
CA LEU A 389 35.54 -15.87 6.00
C LEU A 389 36.51 -16.84 6.68
N GLN A 390 36.78 -18.00 6.07
CA GLN A 390 37.76 -18.96 6.58
C GLN A 390 39.19 -18.39 6.49
N ALA A 391 39.57 -17.77 5.37
CA ALA A 391 40.87 -17.10 5.26
C ALA A 391 41.03 -15.97 6.30
N ARG A 392 39.97 -15.21 6.56
CA ARG A 392 39.95 -14.18 7.62
C ARG A 392 39.99 -14.76 9.03
N MET A 393 39.36 -15.92 9.26
CA MET A 393 39.51 -16.66 10.51
C MET A 393 40.97 -17.06 10.72
N GLU A 394 41.61 -17.65 9.71
CA GLU A 394 43.01 -18.10 9.77
C GLU A 394 44.00 -16.94 10.04
N GLU A 395 43.79 -15.78 9.42
CA GLU A 395 44.58 -14.55 9.70
C GLU A 395 44.44 -14.04 11.14
N LEU A 396 43.31 -14.33 11.80
CA LEU A 396 43.04 -13.93 13.18
C LEU A 396 43.49 -14.98 14.21
N LEU A 397 44.02 -16.13 13.77
CA LEU A 397 44.60 -17.13 14.66
C LEU A 397 46.07 -16.78 14.99
N LEU A 398 46.53 -17.19 16.17
CA LEU A 398 47.94 -17.07 16.56
C LEU A 398 48.73 -18.26 16.01
N ASP A 399 50.00 -18.07 15.63
CA ASP A 399 50.86 -19.05 14.91
C ASP A 399 50.86 -20.50 15.46
N ASP A 400 50.63 -20.70 16.76
CA ASP A 400 50.57 -22.02 17.42
C ASP A 400 49.17 -22.70 17.37
N SER A 401 48.20 -22.12 16.65
CA SER A 401 46.79 -22.57 16.62
C SER A 401 46.50 -23.43 15.40
N ASP A 402 45.96 -24.64 15.60
CA ASP A 402 45.56 -25.52 14.49
C ASP A 402 44.20 -25.07 13.90
N SER A 403 44.22 -24.44 12.72
CA SER A 403 42.99 -23.98 12.05
C SER A 403 42.04 -25.14 11.69
N SER A 404 42.56 -26.37 11.54
CA SER A 404 41.74 -27.56 11.26
C SER A 404 40.90 -28.04 12.46
N SER A 405 41.03 -27.37 13.62
CA SER A 405 40.15 -27.58 14.78
C SER A 405 38.95 -26.64 14.84
N PHE A 406 38.76 -25.74 13.85
CA PHE A 406 37.66 -24.79 13.79
C PHE A 406 36.90 -24.81 12.46
N GLU A 407 35.59 -24.54 12.52
CA GLU A 407 34.71 -24.32 11.37
C GLU A 407 34.05 -22.93 11.43
N VAL A 408 33.73 -22.41 10.25
CA VAL A 408 32.91 -21.21 10.04
C VAL A 408 31.48 -21.67 9.74
N SER A 409 30.49 -21.13 10.44
CA SER A 409 29.08 -21.46 10.22
C SER A 409 28.50 -20.81 8.95
N GLU A 410 27.24 -21.13 8.59
CA GLU A 410 26.49 -20.37 7.57
C GLU A 410 26.60 -18.85 7.80
N PRO A 411 26.99 -18.07 6.78
CA PRO A 411 27.14 -16.62 6.89
C PRO A 411 25.80 -15.89 6.97
N LEU A 412 25.76 -14.85 7.80
CA LEU A 412 24.74 -13.81 7.77
C LEU A 412 25.27 -12.63 6.94
N TYR A 413 24.41 -12.07 6.09
CA TYR A 413 24.73 -10.95 5.21
C TYR A 413 24.03 -9.69 5.69
N ALA A 414 24.79 -8.60 5.82
CA ALA A 414 24.27 -7.24 5.96
C ALA A 414 24.72 -6.42 4.75
N VAL A 415 23.81 -5.63 4.17
CA VAL A 415 24.11 -4.71 3.08
C VAL A 415 24.66 -3.41 3.68
N GLU A 416 25.89 -3.03 3.35
CA GLU A 416 26.44 -1.73 3.76
C GLU A 416 26.29 -0.66 2.65
N ALA A 417 26.28 -1.05 1.37
CA ALA A 417 25.90 -0.18 0.24
C ALA A 417 25.38 -0.97 -0.99
N TYR A 418 24.62 -0.30 -1.87
CA TYR A 418 24.16 -0.85 -3.15
C TYR A 418 24.22 0.20 -4.28
N ASP A 419 24.63 -0.24 -5.46
CA ASP A 419 24.62 0.50 -6.72
C ASP A 419 23.85 -0.33 -7.78
N THR A 420 22.62 0.10 -8.04
CA THR A 420 21.71 -0.50 -9.03
C THR A 420 22.16 -0.30 -10.47
N ILE A 421 22.96 0.75 -10.74
CA ILE A 421 23.40 1.13 -12.09
C ILE A 421 24.72 0.40 -12.43
N GLY A 422 25.59 0.22 -11.44
CA GLY A 422 26.81 -0.58 -11.56
C GLY A 422 26.61 -2.08 -11.37
N GLU A 423 25.44 -2.53 -10.92
CA GLU A 423 25.12 -3.91 -10.52
C GLU A 423 26.03 -4.45 -9.39
N ARG A 424 26.25 -3.63 -8.35
CA ARG A 424 27.20 -3.93 -7.26
C ARG A 424 26.65 -3.70 -5.86
N ALA A 425 27.05 -4.54 -4.90
CA ALA A 425 26.78 -4.36 -3.49
C ALA A 425 28.06 -4.42 -2.64
N GLU A 426 28.16 -3.58 -1.61
CA GLU A 426 29.09 -3.79 -0.51
C GLU A 426 28.36 -4.61 0.56
N LEU A 427 28.75 -5.87 0.71
CA LEU A 427 28.19 -6.78 1.71
C LEU A 427 29.17 -6.96 2.86
N ARG A 428 28.65 -6.85 4.07
CA ARG A 428 29.32 -7.37 5.26
C ARG A 428 28.80 -8.76 5.56
N ALA A 429 29.67 -9.75 5.39
CA ALA A 429 29.39 -11.12 5.80
C ALA A 429 29.93 -11.35 7.21
N GLU A 430 29.09 -11.88 8.11
CA GLU A 430 29.48 -12.29 9.47
C GLU A 430 29.15 -13.77 9.70
N SER A 431 30.00 -14.50 10.42
CA SER A 431 29.71 -15.89 10.81
C SER A 431 30.31 -16.26 12.16
N SER A 432 29.63 -17.15 12.88
CA SER A 432 30.15 -17.71 14.14
C SER A 432 31.22 -18.76 13.89
N VAL A 433 32.38 -18.60 14.53
CA VAL A 433 33.45 -19.61 14.56
C VAL A 433 33.13 -20.64 15.64
N ARG A 434 33.30 -21.93 15.34
CA ARG A 434 33.02 -23.04 16.27
C ARG A 434 34.16 -24.06 16.25
N PRO A 435 34.47 -24.72 17.37
CA PRO A 435 35.36 -25.88 17.36
C PRO A 435 34.64 -27.10 16.76
N LEU A 436 35.40 -27.95 16.07
CA LEU A 436 34.98 -29.23 15.46
C LEU A 436 34.91 -30.40 16.47
#